data_AF-A0A518HV22-F1
#
_entry.id   AF-A0A518HV22-F1
#
_cell.length_a   1.000
_cell.length_b   1.000
_cell.length_c   1.000
_cell.angle_alpha   90.00
_cell.angle_beta   90.00
_cell.angle_gamma   90.00
#
_symmetry.space_group_name_H-M   'P 1'
#
loop_
_entity.id
_entity.type
_entity.pdbx_description
1 polymer ?
#
loop_
_entity_poly.entity_id
_entity_poly.type
_entity_poly.pdbx_seq_one_letter_code
_entity_poly.pdbx_strand_id
1 'polypeptide(L)'
;MTRTQRATLTPAPCRAVAASVPRTDLRRKQLGIRALALFVALAAAAMVAATASGQAVKYDVLDVEPLIDDNLATVQREARAYATTRDLSGFSQTKLAVVQRYFQQYVPAKITQPDATHQINDVMGHVRAVMDSAVRSQTPGAGSVMRWLYAGLKPVALGNYQPAARINAIQFIAGLSRPPAQRGGVPKPYSFVLTDLKTIYDDVNNPDGVRAAALKGIERYVRYSPSNDPTLQGVKDSLTQSMVQLLESDPPTGRDELAHAFLQRYAVSILTQMSTDATYGKQFVSISTNEDKPNLIALHSAAAIARLPGKMPEGEVETQEVLKQWSKRVLAAYQDELARLAKLEKSTGTPTIRQPAAPETFLKETKDPNEKTPLAPGMRGESMMGMDEMYDMDMEMDMGTGMEMEMDMEGMMEMSMMGMGMRTMAAKPQPAEIVASRKKLNYILQQVLLGVTGEGKVVEDVESIQATGGLMASTPADALDATKQWLTSLFDVTNQLNDTTLDTRRKYVTALQEQVATLEALAEGKAVQQRAAIDAPVFRFGNPLDPVGEAEAPADGEPAPAAPPAAAVPADMDALLN
;
A
#
# COMPACT_ATOMS: atom_id res chain seq x y z
N MET A 1 -31.86 49.22 97.93
CA MET A 1 -31.63 48.33 99.10
C MET A 1 -31.82 46.92 98.57
N THR A 2 -30.90 45.97 98.59
CA THR A 2 -29.91 45.61 99.61
C THR A 2 -28.82 44.78 98.93
N ARG A 3 -27.59 45.02 99.35
CA ARG A 3 -26.38 44.28 98.96
C ARG A 3 -26.32 43.01 99.81
N THR A 4 -26.18 41.85 99.19
CA THR A 4 -25.85 40.61 99.93
C THR A 4 -24.77 39.85 99.17
N GLN A 5 -23.53 39.97 99.66
CA GLN A 5 -22.44 39.05 99.35
C GLN A 5 -22.59 37.78 100.20
N ARG A 6 -22.46 36.62 99.58
CA ARG A 6 -21.94 35.36 100.16
C ARG A 6 -21.52 34.47 98.98
N ALA A 7 -20.22 34.28 98.80
CA ALA A 7 -19.39 33.24 99.40
C ALA A 7 -19.16 32.11 98.39
N THR A 8 -17.90 32.05 97.96
CA THR A 8 -17.27 31.12 97.04
C THR A 8 -17.39 29.66 97.47
N LEU A 9 -17.80 28.81 96.52
CA LEU A 9 -17.57 27.37 96.51
C LEU A 9 -17.03 26.99 95.13
N THR A 10 -15.82 26.45 95.11
CA THR A 10 -15.10 25.95 93.93
C THR A 10 -15.54 24.50 93.66
N PRO A 11 -16.16 24.18 92.51
CA PRO A 11 -16.31 22.80 92.07
C PRO A 11 -15.18 22.41 91.11
N ALA A 12 -14.70 21.18 91.28
CA ALA A 12 -13.60 20.54 90.56
C ALA A 12 -13.81 20.53 89.02
N PRO A 13 -12.71 20.55 88.23
CA PRO A 13 -12.80 20.46 86.79
C PRO A 13 -13.29 19.08 86.35
N CYS A 14 -14.53 18.99 85.88
CA CYS A 14 -15.02 17.84 85.12
C CYS A 14 -14.20 17.73 83.82
N ARG A 15 -13.35 16.71 83.75
CA ARG A 15 -12.61 16.33 82.55
C ARG A 15 -13.59 15.66 81.58
N ALA A 16 -14.16 16.42 80.66
CA ALA A 16 -14.89 15.87 79.52
C ALA A 16 -13.90 15.21 78.55
N VAL A 17 -13.82 13.88 78.55
CA VAL A 17 -13.13 13.12 77.51
C VAL A 17 -14.01 13.15 76.26
N ALA A 18 -13.77 14.11 75.37
CA ALA A 18 -14.37 14.11 74.05
C ALA A 18 -13.86 12.87 73.30
N ALA A 19 -14.76 11.93 73.01
CA ALA A 19 -14.49 10.80 72.13
C ALA A 19 -14.12 11.33 70.74
N SER A 20 -12.82 11.40 70.44
CA SER A 20 -12.34 11.74 69.11
C SER A 20 -12.66 10.57 68.18
N VAL A 21 -13.77 10.67 67.44
CA VAL A 21 -14.00 9.79 66.29
C VAL A 21 -12.79 9.96 65.35
N PRO A 22 -12.08 8.89 65.00
CA PRO A 22 -10.82 9.00 64.29
C PRO A 22 -11.07 9.61 62.90
N ARG A 23 -10.53 10.81 62.66
CA ARG A 23 -10.64 11.58 61.41
C ARG A 23 -10.23 10.79 60.16
N THR A 24 -9.55 9.67 60.33
CA THR A 24 -9.17 8.72 59.28
C THR A 24 -10.38 8.03 58.64
N ASP A 25 -11.43 7.73 59.40
CA ASP A 25 -12.61 7.02 58.87
C ASP A 25 -13.49 7.93 58.02
N LEU A 26 -13.60 9.21 58.40
CA LEU A 26 -14.29 10.22 57.61
C LEU A 26 -13.56 10.48 56.28
N ARG A 27 -12.22 10.54 56.30
CA ARG A 27 -11.43 10.69 55.06
C ARG A 27 -11.58 9.48 54.14
N ARG A 28 -11.54 8.25 54.67
CA ARG A 28 -11.75 7.03 53.86
C ARG A 28 -13.16 6.97 53.27
N LYS A 29 -14.19 7.34 54.03
CA LYS A 29 -15.57 7.43 53.51
C LYS A 29 -15.70 8.49 52.43
N GLN A 30 -15.09 9.67 52.61
CA GLN A 30 -15.09 10.73 51.59
C GLN A 30 -14.32 10.32 50.33
N LEU A 31 -13.20 9.61 50.46
CA LEU A 31 -12.46 9.06 49.31
C LEU A 31 -13.27 7.98 48.58
N GLY A 32 -13.94 7.09 49.32
CA GLY A 32 -14.84 6.08 48.74
C GLY A 32 -16.02 6.70 47.99
N ILE A 33 -16.64 7.74 48.55
CA ILE A 33 -17.74 8.48 47.89
C ILE A 33 -17.24 9.19 46.62
N ARG A 34 -16.04 9.80 46.67
CA ARG A 34 -15.45 10.45 45.48
C ARG A 34 -15.09 9.44 44.38
N ALA A 35 -14.53 8.30 44.75
CA ALA A 35 -14.23 7.22 43.80
C ALA A 35 -15.51 6.65 43.18
N LEU A 36 -16.57 6.46 43.97
CA LEU A 36 -17.87 6.03 43.48
C LEU A 36 -18.50 7.07 42.55
N ALA A 37 -18.44 8.35 42.90
CA ALA A 37 -18.95 9.44 42.05
C ALA A 37 -18.19 9.51 40.71
N LEU A 38 -16.86 9.33 40.73
CA LEU A 38 -16.04 9.26 39.51
C LEU A 38 -16.43 8.05 38.66
N PHE A 39 -16.64 6.88 39.27
CA PHE A 39 -17.06 5.67 38.58
C PHE A 39 -18.44 5.85 37.93
N VAL A 40 -19.41 6.43 38.64
CA VAL A 40 -20.75 6.71 38.10
C VAL A 40 -20.68 7.75 36.96
N ALA A 41 -19.85 8.78 37.10
CA ALA A 41 -19.66 9.77 36.04
C ALA A 41 -19.01 9.15 34.79
N LEU A 42 -18.01 8.28 34.95
CA LEU A 42 -17.39 7.54 33.85
C LEU A 42 -18.37 6.55 33.20
N ALA A 43 -19.20 5.86 33.99
CA ALA A 43 -20.21 4.96 33.46
C ALA A 43 -21.31 5.71 32.69
N ALA A 44 -21.75 6.87 33.20
CA ALA A 44 -22.68 7.74 32.49
C ALA A 44 -22.06 8.29 31.19
N ALA A 45 -20.80 8.72 31.24
CA ALA A 45 -20.07 9.15 30.05
C ALA A 45 -19.89 8.02 29.03
N ALA A 46 -19.64 6.78 29.49
CA ALA A 46 -19.56 5.61 28.62
C ALA A 46 -20.91 5.24 28.00
N MET A 47 -22.02 5.36 28.74
CA MET A 47 -23.37 5.17 28.19
C MET A 47 -23.73 6.26 27.17
N VAL A 48 -23.42 7.53 27.45
CA VAL A 48 -23.65 8.63 26.51
C VAL A 48 -22.76 8.48 25.27
N ALA A 49 -21.48 8.10 25.44
CA ALA A 49 -20.58 7.81 24.34
C ALA A 49 -21.06 6.62 23.50
N ALA A 50 -21.57 5.56 24.13
CA ALA A 50 -22.17 4.41 23.44
C ALA A 50 -23.44 4.80 22.66
N THR A 51 -24.25 5.73 23.17
CA THR A 51 -25.42 6.25 22.43
C THR A 51 -25.03 7.21 21.31
N ALA A 52 -23.93 7.97 21.45
CA ALA A 52 -23.40 8.83 20.39
C ALA A 52 -22.73 8.01 19.27
N SER A 53 -22.04 6.91 19.60
CA SER A 53 -21.53 5.94 18.62
C SER A 53 -22.60 4.99 18.09
N GLY A 54 -23.78 4.94 18.73
CA GLY A 54 -24.89 4.03 18.45
C GLY A 54 -26.02 4.65 17.61
N GLN A 55 -25.93 5.93 17.22
CA GLN A 55 -26.76 6.48 16.15
C GLN A 55 -26.27 5.93 14.80
N ALA A 56 -26.42 4.63 14.60
CA ALA A 56 -26.17 4.00 13.32
C ALA A 56 -27.11 4.65 12.30
N VAL A 57 -26.53 5.38 11.35
CA VAL A 57 -27.26 5.88 10.17
C VAL A 57 -28.05 4.70 9.60
N LYS A 58 -29.38 4.83 9.52
CA LYS A 58 -30.22 3.79 8.95
C LYS A 58 -29.91 3.73 7.46
N TYR A 59 -29.21 2.67 7.06
CA TYR A 59 -28.92 2.40 5.65
C TYR A 59 -30.08 1.66 5.01
N ASP A 60 -30.30 1.95 3.73
CA ASP A 60 -31.24 1.21 2.90
C ASP A 60 -30.70 -0.21 2.65
N VAL A 61 -31.61 -1.16 2.48
CA VAL A 61 -31.31 -2.57 2.20
C VAL A 61 -32.25 -3.03 1.09
N LEU A 62 -31.69 -3.67 0.08
CA LEU A 62 -32.48 -4.23 -1.03
C LEU A 62 -32.91 -5.66 -0.70
N ASP A 63 -34.13 -6.02 -1.04
CA ASP A 63 -34.65 -7.37 -0.82
C ASP A 63 -33.88 -8.41 -1.66
N VAL A 64 -33.43 -9.49 -1.00
CA VAL A 64 -32.78 -10.62 -1.68
C VAL A 64 -33.85 -11.56 -2.21
N GLU A 65 -33.74 -11.95 -3.49
CA GLU A 65 -34.63 -12.95 -4.09
C GLU A 65 -34.28 -14.35 -3.55
N PRO A 66 -35.15 -14.99 -2.74
CA PRO A 66 -34.81 -16.24 -2.04
C PRO A 66 -34.59 -17.40 -3.01
N LEU A 67 -35.33 -17.42 -4.13
CA LEU A 67 -35.19 -18.46 -5.17
C LEU A 67 -33.78 -18.53 -5.76
N ILE A 68 -33.07 -17.39 -5.82
CA ILE A 68 -31.69 -17.32 -6.29
C ILE A 68 -30.72 -17.67 -5.17
N ASP A 69 -30.97 -17.20 -3.95
CA ASP A 69 -30.12 -17.49 -2.78
C ASP A 69 -30.07 -19.00 -2.49
N ASP A 70 -31.23 -19.67 -2.53
CA ASP A 70 -31.36 -21.12 -2.32
C ASP A 70 -30.66 -21.97 -3.41
N ASN A 71 -30.50 -21.41 -4.62
CA ASN A 71 -29.93 -22.11 -5.79
C ASN A 71 -28.62 -21.46 -6.28
N LEU A 72 -27.91 -20.76 -5.41
CA LEU A 72 -26.80 -19.88 -5.77
C LEU A 72 -25.73 -20.55 -6.63
N ALA A 73 -25.30 -21.77 -6.27
CA ALA A 73 -24.26 -22.49 -7.00
C ALA A 73 -24.67 -22.80 -8.45
N THR A 74 -25.93 -23.19 -8.66
CA THR A 74 -26.48 -23.47 -10.00
C THR A 74 -26.55 -22.18 -10.81
N VAL A 75 -27.07 -21.09 -10.21
CA VAL A 75 -27.20 -19.80 -10.88
C VAL A 75 -25.83 -19.20 -11.22
N GLN A 76 -24.84 -19.31 -10.33
CA GLN A 76 -23.47 -18.86 -10.57
C GLN A 76 -22.81 -19.62 -11.73
N ARG A 77 -23.01 -20.94 -11.79
CA ARG A 77 -22.53 -21.77 -12.91
C ARG A 77 -23.17 -21.34 -14.24
N GLU A 78 -24.48 -21.10 -14.25
CA GLU A 78 -25.18 -20.62 -15.45
C GLU A 78 -24.74 -19.20 -15.84
N ALA A 79 -24.55 -18.31 -14.87
CA ALA A 79 -24.06 -16.96 -15.09
C ALA A 79 -22.64 -16.96 -15.68
N ARG A 80 -21.75 -17.82 -15.17
CA ARG A 80 -20.41 -18.03 -15.72
C ARG A 80 -20.50 -18.57 -17.14
N ALA A 81 -21.30 -19.62 -17.37
CA ALA A 81 -21.48 -20.21 -18.69
C ALA A 81 -22.01 -19.17 -19.70
N TYR A 82 -22.99 -18.34 -19.33
CA TYR A 82 -23.49 -17.27 -20.20
C TYR A 82 -22.40 -16.26 -20.53
N ALA A 83 -21.63 -15.84 -19.53
CA ALA A 83 -20.58 -14.85 -19.69
C ALA A 83 -19.40 -15.37 -20.53
N THR A 84 -19.07 -16.66 -20.50
CA THR A 84 -17.88 -17.21 -21.16
C THR A 84 -18.15 -17.92 -22.48
N THR A 85 -19.40 -18.23 -22.80
CA THR A 85 -19.74 -18.98 -24.02
C THR A 85 -19.60 -18.11 -25.28
N ARG A 86 -19.09 -18.69 -26.37
CA ARG A 86 -18.93 -18.04 -27.68
C ARG A 86 -20.22 -18.05 -28.53
N ASP A 87 -21.13 -18.98 -28.26
CA ASP A 87 -22.43 -19.10 -28.91
C ASP A 87 -23.60 -19.03 -27.91
N LEU A 88 -24.43 -18.00 -28.03
CA LEU A 88 -25.58 -17.78 -27.16
C LEU A 88 -26.87 -18.47 -27.66
N SER A 89 -26.84 -19.11 -28.83
CA SER A 89 -28.03 -19.74 -29.44
C SER A 89 -28.67 -20.84 -28.57
N GLY A 90 -27.84 -21.53 -27.77
CA GLY A 90 -28.28 -22.59 -26.84
C GLY A 90 -28.86 -22.09 -25.52
N PHE A 91 -28.88 -20.78 -25.25
CA PHE A 91 -29.45 -20.24 -24.01
C PHE A 91 -30.96 -20.01 -24.15
N SER A 92 -31.75 -20.75 -23.37
CA SER A 92 -33.18 -20.52 -23.27
C SER A 92 -33.49 -19.16 -22.63
N GLN A 93 -34.62 -18.56 -23.00
CA GLN A 93 -35.06 -17.27 -22.45
C GLN A 93 -35.21 -17.31 -20.92
N THR A 94 -35.66 -18.42 -20.36
CA THR A 94 -35.76 -18.61 -18.90
C THR A 94 -34.40 -18.53 -18.22
N LYS A 95 -33.36 -19.20 -18.77
CA LYS A 95 -32.00 -19.14 -18.22
C LYS A 95 -31.42 -17.74 -18.32
N LEU A 96 -31.65 -17.06 -19.45
CA LEU A 96 -31.23 -15.68 -19.63
C LEU A 96 -31.87 -14.75 -18.58
N ALA A 97 -33.17 -14.91 -18.31
CA ALA A 97 -33.87 -14.12 -17.29
C ALA A 97 -33.29 -14.36 -15.88
N VAL A 98 -32.96 -15.61 -15.53
CA VAL A 98 -32.33 -15.95 -14.24
C VAL A 98 -30.94 -15.32 -14.12
N VAL A 99 -30.11 -15.44 -15.16
CA VAL A 99 -28.77 -14.81 -15.18
C VAL A 99 -28.86 -13.29 -15.11
N GLN A 100 -29.81 -12.68 -15.81
CA GLN A 100 -30.06 -11.24 -15.73
C GLN A 100 -30.44 -10.83 -14.31
N ARG A 101 -31.41 -11.52 -13.67
CA ARG A 101 -31.80 -11.22 -12.28
C ARG A 101 -30.66 -11.41 -11.30
N TYR A 102 -29.83 -12.44 -11.50
CA TYR A 102 -28.65 -12.66 -10.69
C TYR A 102 -27.74 -11.43 -10.66
N PHE A 103 -27.37 -10.91 -11.83
CA PHE A 103 -26.47 -9.77 -11.95
C PHE A 103 -27.14 -8.43 -11.60
N GLN A 104 -28.41 -8.24 -11.97
CA GLN A 104 -29.10 -6.96 -11.84
C GLN A 104 -29.77 -6.76 -10.48
N GLN A 105 -30.20 -7.83 -9.80
CA GLN A 105 -31.01 -7.76 -8.58
C GLN A 105 -30.32 -8.46 -7.40
N TYR A 106 -29.93 -9.73 -7.56
CA TYR A 106 -29.38 -10.52 -6.46
C TYR A 106 -28.02 -10.01 -5.97
N VAL A 107 -27.05 -9.79 -6.87
CA VAL A 107 -25.71 -9.32 -6.48
C VAL A 107 -25.78 -7.98 -5.74
N PRO A 108 -26.44 -6.93 -6.28
CA PRO A 108 -26.65 -5.68 -5.55
C PRO A 108 -27.38 -5.88 -4.21
N ALA A 109 -28.40 -6.74 -4.16
CA ALA A 109 -29.13 -6.99 -2.93
C ALA A 109 -28.25 -7.61 -1.84
N LYS A 110 -27.52 -8.68 -2.17
CA LYS A 110 -26.66 -9.40 -1.22
C LYS A 110 -25.58 -8.50 -0.62
N ILE A 111 -24.97 -7.61 -1.41
CA ILE A 111 -23.92 -6.72 -0.87
C ILE A 111 -24.46 -5.62 0.04
N THR A 112 -25.76 -5.30 -0.02
CA THR A 112 -26.40 -4.30 0.84
C THR A 112 -26.91 -4.87 2.17
N GLN A 113 -26.91 -6.19 2.33
CA GLN A 113 -27.39 -6.84 3.53
C GLN A 113 -26.46 -6.59 4.73
N PRO A 114 -27.00 -6.23 5.92
CA PRO A 114 -26.20 -5.87 7.09
C PRO A 114 -25.47 -7.06 7.72
N ASP A 115 -26.00 -8.26 7.57
CA ASP A 115 -25.41 -9.52 8.05
C ASP A 115 -24.35 -10.07 7.07
N ALA A 116 -24.45 -9.74 5.79
CA ALA A 116 -23.59 -10.24 4.73
C ALA A 116 -22.31 -9.42 4.51
N THR A 117 -21.93 -8.48 5.38
CA THR A 117 -20.75 -7.62 5.18
C THR A 117 -19.46 -8.43 4.95
N HIS A 118 -19.33 -9.57 5.64
CA HIS A 118 -18.20 -10.49 5.49
C HIS A 118 -18.17 -11.22 4.13
N GLN A 119 -19.33 -11.39 3.49
CA GLN A 119 -19.50 -12.10 2.21
C GLN A 119 -19.40 -11.17 1.00
N ILE A 120 -19.40 -9.84 1.20
CA ILE A 120 -19.33 -8.85 0.11
C ILE A 120 -18.14 -9.12 -0.81
N ASN A 121 -16.97 -9.43 -0.23
CA ASN A 121 -15.76 -9.69 -0.99
C ASN A 121 -15.85 -10.97 -1.83
N ASP A 122 -16.52 -12.00 -1.33
CA ASP A 122 -16.68 -13.27 -2.05
C ASP A 122 -17.65 -13.12 -3.22
N VAL A 123 -18.80 -12.49 -2.97
CA VAL A 123 -19.81 -12.21 -4.00
C VAL A 123 -19.22 -11.32 -5.10
N MET A 124 -18.57 -10.23 -4.73
CA MET A 124 -17.94 -9.32 -5.70
C MET A 124 -16.69 -9.92 -6.35
N GLY A 125 -15.96 -10.79 -5.65
CA GLY A 125 -14.82 -11.54 -6.17
C GLY A 125 -15.24 -12.47 -7.31
N HIS A 126 -16.30 -13.25 -7.11
CA HIS A 126 -16.87 -14.10 -8.16
C HIS A 126 -17.32 -13.27 -9.37
N VAL A 127 -18.08 -12.19 -9.13
CA VAL A 127 -18.57 -11.31 -10.21
C VAL A 127 -17.43 -10.70 -11.02
N ARG A 128 -16.37 -10.21 -10.35
CA ARG A 128 -15.17 -9.69 -11.02
C ARG A 128 -14.47 -10.76 -11.82
N ALA A 129 -14.29 -11.97 -11.28
CA ALA A 129 -13.65 -13.08 -11.99
C ALA A 129 -14.41 -13.47 -13.27
N VAL A 130 -15.75 -13.54 -13.20
CA VAL A 130 -16.60 -13.81 -14.37
C VAL A 130 -16.45 -12.70 -15.42
N MET A 131 -16.50 -11.44 -14.98
CA MET A 131 -16.33 -10.28 -15.88
C MET A 131 -14.95 -10.24 -16.53
N ASP A 132 -13.88 -10.42 -15.77
CA ASP A 132 -12.51 -10.40 -16.28
C ASP A 132 -12.28 -11.53 -17.29
N SER A 133 -12.85 -12.72 -17.04
CA SER A 133 -12.84 -13.81 -18.00
C SER A 133 -13.60 -13.45 -19.29
N ALA A 134 -14.80 -12.90 -19.16
CA ALA A 134 -15.65 -12.55 -20.30
C ALA A 134 -15.02 -11.45 -21.18
N VAL A 135 -14.44 -10.42 -20.55
CA VAL A 135 -13.76 -9.32 -21.26
C VAL A 135 -12.49 -9.81 -21.96
N ARG A 136 -11.67 -10.65 -21.31
CA ARG A 136 -10.47 -11.24 -21.94
C ARG A 136 -10.81 -12.12 -23.14
N SER A 137 -11.89 -12.89 -23.04
CA SER A 137 -12.33 -13.80 -24.09
C SER A 137 -13.19 -13.13 -25.17
N GLN A 138 -13.49 -11.82 -25.03
CA GLN A 138 -14.32 -11.03 -25.95
C GLN A 138 -15.65 -11.73 -26.32
N THR A 139 -16.30 -12.34 -25.34
CA THR A 139 -17.49 -13.15 -25.56
C THR A 139 -18.72 -12.29 -25.85
N PRO A 140 -19.68 -12.77 -26.67
CA PRO A 140 -20.90 -12.02 -26.96
C PRO A 140 -21.72 -11.65 -25.71
N GLY A 141 -21.69 -12.50 -24.67
CA GLY A 141 -22.40 -12.27 -23.41
C GLY A 141 -21.80 -11.19 -22.51
N ALA A 142 -20.51 -10.82 -22.70
CA ALA A 142 -19.80 -9.90 -21.83
C ALA A 142 -20.48 -8.52 -21.74
N GLY A 143 -20.94 -7.99 -22.88
CA GLY A 143 -21.62 -6.69 -22.95
C GLY A 143 -22.95 -6.65 -22.18
N SER A 144 -23.72 -7.74 -22.25
CA SER A 144 -25.00 -7.87 -21.53
C SER A 144 -24.78 -7.97 -20.03
N VAL A 145 -23.87 -8.84 -19.59
CA VAL A 145 -23.53 -9.00 -18.16
C VAL A 145 -23.04 -7.69 -17.56
N MET A 146 -22.16 -6.98 -18.27
CA MET A 146 -21.67 -5.67 -17.85
C MET A 146 -22.82 -4.67 -17.68
N ARG A 147 -23.75 -4.62 -18.65
CA ARG A 147 -24.90 -3.72 -18.62
C ARG A 147 -25.82 -4.02 -17.43
N TRP A 148 -26.11 -5.29 -17.16
CA TRP A 148 -26.95 -5.72 -16.04
C TRP A 148 -26.31 -5.40 -14.69
N LEU A 149 -25.02 -5.70 -14.54
CA LEU A 149 -24.25 -5.36 -13.34
C LEU A 149 -24.20 -3.86 -13.10
N TYR A 150 -23.94 -3.06 -14.14
CA TYR A 150 -23.95 -1.61 -14.02
C TYR A 150 -25.34 -1.10 -13.61
N ALA A 151 -26.41 -1.59 -14.24
CA ALA A 151 -27.77 -1.20 -13.91
C ALA A 151 -28.15 -1.51 -12.45
N GLY A 152 -27.67 -2.65 -11.91
CA GLY A 152 -27.89 -3.05 -10.52
C GLY A 152 -27.00 -2.32 -9.50
N LEU A 153 -25.72 -2.10 -9.81
CA LEU A 153 -24.75 -1.51 -8.88
C LEU A 153 -24.76 0.02 -8.85
N LYS A 154 -25.19 0.68 -9.93
CA LYS A 154 -25.34 2.14 -9.98
C LYS A 154 -26.22 2.70 -8.84
N PRO A 155 -27.46 2.20 -8.60
CA PRO A 155 -28.27 2.70 -7.49
C PRO A 155 -27.62 2.44 -6.13
N VAL A 156 -26.88 1.34 -5.97
CA VAL A 156 -26.13 1.06 -4.74
C VAL A 156 -25.02 2.09 -4.52
N ALA A 157 -24.26 2.44 -5.56
CA ALA A 157 -23.19 3.43 -5.47
C ALA A 157 -23.69 4.83 -5.09
N LEU A 158 -24.81 5.27 -5.69
CA LEU A 158 -25.38 6.61 -5.51
C LEU A 158 -26.34 6.73 -4.31
N GLY A 159 -26.93 5.64 -3.86
CA GLY A 159 -27.94 5.65 -2.80
C GLY A 159 -27.37 5.65 -1.38
N ASN A 160 -28.28 5.63 -0.40
CA ASN A 160 -27.96 5.61 1.03
C ASN A 160 -27.76 4.17 1.55
N TYR A 161 -26.80 3.45 0.98
CA TYR A 161 -26.44 2.09 1.42
C TYR A 161 -25.21 2.10 2.32
N GLN A 162 -24.95 0.95 2.97
CA GLN A 162 -23.76 0.79 3.81
C GLN A 162 -22.46 1.12 3.04
N PRO A 163 -21.48 1.83 3.65
CA PRO A 163 -20.26 2.24 2.96
C PRO A 163 -19.50 1.09 2.30
N ALA A 164 -19.46 -0.09 2.92
CA ALA A 164 -18.79 -1.27 2.35
C ALA A 164 -19.41 -1.72 1.01
N ALA A 165 -20.75 -1.70 0.91
CA ALA A 165 -21.49 -2.02 -0.30
C ALA A 165 -21.23 -0.96 -1.39
N ARG A 166 -21.34 0.32 -1.00
CA ARG A 166 -21.11 1.47 -1.90
C ARG A 166 -19.70 1.47 -2.46
N ILE A 167 -18.68 1.26 -1.63
CA ILE A 167 -17.27 1.20 -2.05
C ILE A 167 -17.07 0.07 -3.07
N ASN A 168 -17.64 -1.11 -2.84
CA ASN A 168 -17.51 -2.22 -3.77
C ASN A 168 -18.21 -1.96 -5.11
N ALA A 169 -19.41 -1.38 -5.08
CA ALA A 169 -20.14 -0.96 -6.28
C ALA A 169 -19.33 0.09 -7.07
N ILE A 170 -18.79 1.11 -6.39
CA ILE A 170 -17.95 2.16 -6.97
C ILE A 170 -16.69 1.55 -7.60
N GLN A 171 -15.98 0.67 -6.90
CA GLN A 171 -14.78 0.01 -7.44
C GLN A 171 -15.09 -0.83 -8.68
N PHE A 172 -16.24 -1.50 -8.70
CA PHE A 172 -16.69 -2.22 -9.89
C PHE A 172 -16.97 -1.27 -11.06
N ILE A 173 -17.78 -0.23 -10.84
CA ILE A 173 -18.11 0.78 -11.86
C ILE A 173 -16.84 1.45 -12.40
N ALA A 174 -15.92 1.82 -11.50
CA ALA A 174 -14.62 2.39 -11.85
C ALA A 174 -13.75 1.44 -12.68
N GLY A 175 -13.91 0.13 -12.51
CA GLY A 175 -13.20 -0.91 -13.26
C GLY A 175 -13.72 -1.11 -14.68
N LEU A 176 -14.95 -0.68 -14.98
CA LEU A 176 -15.57 -0.89 -16.29
C LEU A 176 -14.77 -0.20 -17.40
N SER A 177 -14.31 -1.00 -18.36
CA SER A 177 -13.56 -0.53 -19.52
C SER A 177 -14.00 -1.23 -20.79
N ARG A 178 -14.02 -0.48 -21.88
CA ARG A 178 -14.20 -0.98 -23.23
C ARG A 178 -12.99 -1.83 -23.61
N PRO A 179 -13.20 -2.93 -24.35
CA PRO A 179 -12.08 -3.65 -24.95
C PRO A 179 -11.29 -2.67 -25.84
N PRO A 180 -9.96 -2.83 -25.93
CA PRO A 180 -9.15 -1.94 -26.73
C PRO A 180 -9.54 -2.05 -28.21
N ALA A 181 -9.59 -0.90 -28.90
CA ALA A 181 -9.96 -0.85 -30.32
C ALA A 181 -8.93 -1.55 -31.23
N GLN A 182 -7.70 -1.73 -30.75
CA GLN A 182 -6.60 -2.38 -31.46
C GLN A 182 -5.96 -3.45 -30.57
N ARG A 183 -5.41 -4.51 -31.18
CA ARG A 183 -4.67 -5.57 -30.47
C ARG A 183 -3.47 -4.94 -29.77
N GLY A 184 -3.40 -5.05 -28.43
CA GLY A 184 -2.37 -4.43 -27.61
C GLY A 184 -2.67 -2.99 -27.15
N GLY A 185 -3.83 -2.43 -27.53
CA GLY A 185 -4.28 -1.13 -27.02
C GLY A 185 -4.64 -1.18 -25.53
N VAL A 186 -4.61 -0.01 -24.89
CA VAL A 186 -5.00 0.13 -23.47
C VAL A 186 -6.52 0.17 -23.35
N PRO A 187 -7.14 -0.64 -22.46
CA PRO A 187 -8.59 -0.60 -22.22
C PRO A 187 -9.02 0.80 -21.76
N LYS A 188 -10.02 1.37 -22.44
CA LYS A 188 -10.53 2.72 -22.14
C LYS A 188 -11.75 2.63 -21.23
N PRO A 189 -11.82 3.38 -20.12
CA PRO A 189 -13.01 3.46 -19.28
C PRO A 189 -14.24 3.94 -20.07
N TYR A 190 -15.44 3.55 -19.64
CA TYR A 190 -16.68 4.06 -20.24
C TYR A 190 -16.95 5.50 -19.80
N SER A 191 -17.41 6.37 -20.71
CA SER A 191 -17.67 7.80 -20.44
C SER A 191 -18.59 8.06 -19.23
N PHE A 192 -19.66 7.28 -19.06
CA PHE A 192 -20.59 7.43 -17.93
C PHE A 192 -19.92 7.25 -16.56
N VAL A 193 -18.79 6.54 -16.48
CA VAL A 193 -18.06 6.28 -15.23
C VAL A 193 -17.60 7.59 -14.61
N LEU A 194 -17.02 8.50 -15.39
CA LEU A 194 -16.56 9.78 -14.87
C LEU A 194 -17.71 10.62 -14.29
N THR A 195 -18.85 10.64 -14.98
CA THR A 195 -20.03 11.41 -14.57
C THR A 195 -20.60 10.92 -13.24
N ASP A 196 -20.76 9.60 -13.10
CA ASP A 196 -21.30 8.99 -11.88
C ASP A 196 -20.32 9.17 -10.70
N LEU A 197 -19.03 8.92 -10.92
CA LEU A 197 -18.01 9.02 -9.85
C LEU A 197 -17.80 10.46 -9.38
N LYS A 198 -17.84 11.44 -10.29
CA LYS A 198 -17.75 12.86 -9.93
C LYS A 198 -18.90 13.27 -9.01
N THR A 199 -20.12 12.84 -9.33
CA THR A 199 -21.31 13.10 -8.49
C THR A 199 -21.12 12.57 -7.07
N ILE A 200 -20.56 11.37 -6.92
CA ILE A 200 -20.29 10.76 -5.61
C ILE A 200 -19.19 11.52 -4.85
N TYR A 201 -18.15 11.96 -5.54
CA TYR A 201 -17.01 12.66 -4.94
C TYR A 201 -17.36 14.08 -4.47
N ASP A 202 -18.15 14.81 -5.27
CA ASP A 202 -18.52 16.21 -5.00
C ASP A 202 -19.52 16.33 -3.85
N ASP A 203 -20.31 15.29 -3.58
CA ASP A 203 -21.23 15.28 -2.44
C ASP A 203 -20.48 15.15 -1.11
N VAL A 204 -20.45 16.26 -0.38
CA VAL A 204 -19.77 16.41 0.91
C VAL A 204 -20.41 15.54 2.00
N ASN A 205 -21.68 15.15 1.85
CA ASN A 205 -22.37 14.31 2.82
C ASN A 205 -21.97 12.84 2.71
N ASN A 206 -21.27 12.45 1.63
CA ASN A 206 -20.83 11.08 1.47
C ASN A 206 -19.72 10.72 2.47
N PRO A 207 -19.75 9.49 3.04
CA PRO A 207 -18.69 9.00 3.89
C PRO A 207 -17.33 9.07 3.19
N ASP A 208 -16.28 9.36 3.96
CA ASP A 208 -14.95 9.60 3.39
C ASP A 208 -14.42 8.42 2.57
N GLY A 209 -14.63 7.19 3.02
CA GLY A 209 -14.24 5.99 2.27
C GLY A 209 -14.95 5.84 0.92
N VAL A 210 -16.20 6.33 0.81
CA VAL A 210 -16.96 6.34 -0.45
C VAL A 210 -16.39 7.39 -1.40
N ARG A 211 -16.11 8.60 -0.90
CA ARG A 211 -15.46 9.67 -1.69
C ARG A 211 -14.06 9.26 -2.14
N ALA A 212 -13.29 8.59 -1.28
CA ALA A 212 -11.97 8.04 -1.59
C ALA A 212 -12.03 6.98 -2.71
N ALA A 213 -13.01 6.09 -2.67
CA ALA A 213 -13.23 5.09 -3.72
C ALA A 213 -13.59 5.76 -5.07
N ALA A 214 -14.43 6.79 -5.03
CA ALA A 214 -14.77 7.56 -6.22
C ALA A 214 -13.55 8.30 -6.80
N LEU A 215 -12.76 8.94 -5.95
CA LEU A 215 -11.52 9.63 -6.34
C LEU A 215 -10.51 8.69 -7.01
N LYS A 216 -10.31 7.48 -6.46
CA LYS A 216 -9.48 6.44 -7.09
C LYS A 216 -10.01 6.05 -8.47
N GLY A 217 -11.32 5.95 -8.63
CA GLY A 217 -11.93 5.65 -9.93
C GLY A 217 -11.82 6.79 -10.94
N ILE A 218 -11.92 8.05 -10.50
CA ILE A 218 -11.66 9.24 -11.31
C ILE A 218 -10.19 9.24 -11.77
N GLU A 219 -9.24 8.97 -10.88
CA GLU A 219 -7.82 8.88 -11.25
C GLU A 219 -7.58 7.81 -12.32
N ARG A 220 -8.20 6.62 -12.17
CA ARG A 220 -8.16 5.59 -13.21
C ARG A 220 -8.75 6.10 -14.54
N TYR A 221 -9.86 6.83 -14.49
CA TYR A 221 -10.49 7.39 -15.69
C TYR A 221 -9.55 8.33 -16.43
N VAL A 222 -8.96 9.29 -15.71
CA VAL A 222 -8.03 10.29 -16.26
C VAL A 222 -6.79 9.61 -16.84
N ARG A 223 -6.26 8.58 -16.17
CA ARG A 223 -5.04 7.88 -16.60
C ARG A 223 -5.17 7.17 -17.94
N TYR A 224 -6.35 6.58 -18.18
CA TYR A 224 -6.58 5.73 -19.35
C TYR A 224 -7.43 6.40 -20.44
N SER A 225 -7.91 7.61 -20.19
CA SER A 225 -8.61 8.41 -21.19
C SER A 225 -7.63 9.34 -21.91
N PRO A 226 -7.76 9.53 -23.22
CA PRO A 226 -6.94 10.51 -23.93
C PRO A 226 -7.29 11.92 -23.43
N SER A 227 -6.33 12.84 -23.50
CA SER A 227 -6.50 14.21 -23.02
C SER A 227 -7.62 14.97 -23.74
N ASN A 228 -7.97 14.59 -24.97
CA ASN A 228 -9.08 15.15 -25.76
C ASN A 228 -10.42 14.41 -25.56
N ASP A 229 -10.56 13.54 -24.57
CA ASP A 229 -11.83 12.87 -24.26
C ASP A 229 -12.94 13.91 -23.96
N PRO A 230 -14.08 13.91 -24.68
CA PRO A 230 -15.13 14.91 -24.51
C PRO A 230 -15.71 14.96 -23.09
N THR A 231 -15.83 13.80 -22.43
CA THR A 231 -16.34 13.71 -21.07
C THR A 231 -15.38 14.37 -20.09
N LEU A 232 -14.08 14.10 -20.24
CA LEU A 232 -13.03 14.70 -19.44
C LEU A 232 -12.97 16.22 -19.66
N GLN A 233 -13.03 16.67 -20.92
CA GLN A 233 -13.03 18.10 -21.26
C GLN A 233 -14.23 18.83 -20.64
N GLY A 234 -15.41 18.22 -20.66
CA GLY A 234 -16.63 18.81 -20.10
C GLY A 234 -16.59 19.03 -18.58
N VAL A 235 -15.71 18.35 -17.85
CA VAL A 235 -15.59 18.49 -16.38
C VAL A 235 -14.22 18.99 -15.92
N LYS A 236 -13.28 19.22 -16.85
CA LYS A 236 -11.87 19.50 -16.57
C LYS A 236 -11.68 20.62 -15.55
N ASP A 237 -12.31 21.76 -15.74
CA ASP A 237 -12.12 22.94 -14.88
C ASP A 237 -12.61 22.67 -13.46
N SER A 238 -13.83 22.13 -13.33
CA SER A 238 -14.40 21.78 -12.03
C SER A 238 -13.59 20.69 -11.30
N LEU A 239 -13.10 19.68 -12.03
CA LEU A 239 -12.27 18.63 -11.45
C LEU A 239 -10.91 19.19 -11.01
N THR A 240 -10.30 20.04 -11.83
CA THR A 240 -9.05 20.74 -11.51
C THR A 240 -9.20 21.53 -10.22
N GLN A 241 -10.26 22.34 -10.11
CA GLN A 241 -10.55 23.13 -8.92
C GLN A 241 -10.71 22.24 -7.67
N SER A 242 -11.46 21.14 -7.78
CA SER A 242 -11.63 20.21 -6.66
C SER A 242 -10.31 19.55 -6.23
N MET A 243 -9.43 19.22 -7.18
CA MET A 243 -8.12 18.63 -6.86
C MET A 243 -7.18 19.64 -6.21
N VAL A 244 -7.16 20.89 -6.70
CA VAL A 244 -6.39 21.99 -6.07
C VAL A 244 -6.89 22.23 -4.65
N GLN A 245 -8.20 22.31 -4.45
CA GLN A 245 -8.79 22.46 -3.13
C GLN A 245 -8.40 21.31 -2.19
N LEU A 246 -8.36 20.07 -2.68
CA LEU A 246 -7.92 18.92 -1.87
C LEU A 246 -6.43 19.02 -1.49
N LEU A 247 -5.57 19.52 -2.37
CA LEU A 247 -4.14 19.72 -2.09
C LEU A 247 -3.91 20.83 -1.05
N GLU A 248 -4.72 21.87 -1.07
CA GLU A 248 -4.60 23.03 -0.18
C GLU A 248 -5.33 22.85 1.15
N SER A 249 -6.33 21.96 1.22
CA SER A 249 -7.11 21.75 2.44
C SER A 249 -6.32 21.05 3.54
N ASP A 250 -6.66 21.40 4.78
CA ASP A 250 -6.25 20.62 5.96
C ASP A 250 -7.08 19.34 6.10
N PRO A 251 -6.57 18.32 6.83
CA PRO A 251 -7.34 17.14 7.17
C PRO A 251 -8.67 17.51 7.85
N PRO A 252 -9.83 17.06 7.32
CA PRO A 252 -11.11 17.26 8.00
C PRO A 252 -11.12 16.63 9.39
N THR A 253 -11.97 17.14 10.28
CA THR A 253 -12.09 16.64 11.66
C THR A 253 -12.30 15.12 11.69
N GLY A 254 -11.44 14.41 12.41
CA GLY A 254 -11.49 12.95 12.54
C GLY A 254 -10.76 12.17 11.44
N ARG A 255 -10.21 12.82 10.40
CA ARG A 255 -9.33 12.20 9.41
C ARG A 255 -7.87 12.31 9.84
N ASP A 256 -7.18 11.17 9.82
CA ASP A 256 -5.74 11.11 10.05
C ASP A 256 -4.95 11.83 8.93
N GLU A 257 -3.83 12.45 9.27
CA GLU A 257 -2.98 13.19 8.33
C GLU A 257 -2.44 12.29 7.20
N LEU A 258 -2.08 11.03 7.49
CA LEU A 258 -1.62 10.09 6.46
C LEU A 258 -2.77 9.65 5.57
N ALA A 259 -3.97 9.48 6.13
CA ALA A 259 -5.17 9.19 5.36
C ALA A 259 -5.51 10.36 4.43
N HIS A 260 -5.36 11.61 4.89
CA HIS A 260 -5.54 12.79 4.06
C HIS A 260 -4.47 12.88 2.94
N ALA A 261 -3.19 12.66 3.28
CA ALA A 261 -2.10 12.62 2.31
C ALA A 261 -2.30 11.53 1.23
N PHE A 262 -2.89 10.38 1.61
CA PHE A 262 -3.24 9.33 0.66
C PHE A 262 -4.28 9.79 -0.38
N LEU A 263 -5.25 10.64 0.01
CA LEU A 263 -6.22 11.23 -0.91
C LEU A 263 -5.58 12.31 -1.79
N GLN A 264 -4.77 13.18 -1.19
CA GLN A 264 -4.02 14.21 -1.91
C GLN A 264 -3.14 13.62 -3.02
N ARG A 265 -2.62 12.41 -2.82
CA ARG A 265 -1.86 11.68 -3.84
C ARG A 265 -2.65 11.49 -5.14
N TYR A 266 -3.95 11.19 -5.04
CA TYR A 266 -4.79 11.06 -6.23
C TYR A 266 -5.02 12.40 -6.91
N ALA A 267 -5.16 13.49 -6.14
CA ALA A 267 -5.25 14.84 -6.70
C ALA A 267 -3.99 15.23 -7.50
N VAL A 268 -2.79 14.98 -6.95
CA VAL A 268 -1.53 15.17 -7.69
C VAL A 268 -1.58 14.37 -9.01
N SER A 269 -1.87 13.06 -8.94
CA SER A 269 -1.90 12.20 -10.13
C SER A 269 -2.91 12.66 -11.19
N ILE A 270 -4.10 13.10 -10.78
CA ILE A 270 -5.13 13.64 -11.67
C ILE A 270 -4.65 14.93 -12.33
N LEU A 271 -4.11 15.87 -11.55
CA LEU A 271 -3.61 17.14 -12.07
C LEU A 271 -2.45 16.94 -13.04
N THR A 272 -1.50 16.05 -12.73
CA THR A 272 -0.37 15.73 -13.60
C THR A 272 -0.82 15.18 -14.96
N GLN A 273 -1.88 14.39 -15.00
CA GLN A 273 -2.35 13.75 -16.24
C GLN A 273 -3.29 14.64 -17.06
N MET A 274 -4.01 15.57 -16.42
CA MET A 274 -5.06 16.38 -17.05
C MET A 274 -4.61 17.80 -17.40
N SER A 275 -3.68 18.36 -16.64
CA SER A 275 -3.27 19.76 -16.77
C SER A 275 -1.95 19.89 -17.54
N THR A 276 -1.87 20.93 -18.38
CA THR A 276 -0.65 21.39 -19.05
C THR A 276 -0.09 22.66 -18.42
N ASP A 277 -0.68 23.11 -17.33
CA ASP A 277 -0.25 24.32 -16.63
C ASP A 277 1.04 24.06 -15.84
N ALA A 278 2.09 24.80 -16.19
CA ALA A 278 3.41 24.66 -15.59
C ALA A 278 3.46 25.12 -14.13
N THR A 279 2.50 25.94 -13.67
CA THR A 279 2.44 26.43 -12.29
C THR A 279 2.23 25.30 -11.27
N TYR A 280 1.64 24.17 -11.69
CA TYR A 280 1.53 22.97 -10.85
C TYR A 280 2.90 22.39 -10.48
N GLY A 281 3.92 22.59 -11.32
CA GLY A 281 5.29 22.23 -11.01
C GLY A 281 5.78 22.90 -9.72
N LYS A 282 5.57 24.21 -9.59
CA LYS A 282 5.90 24.97 -8.38
C LYS A 282 5.09 24.53 -7.16
N GLN A 283 3.80 24.25 -7.34
CA GLN A 283 2.96 23.75 -6.26
C GLN A 283 3.45 22.38 -5.75
N PHE A 284 3.80 21.46 -6.66
CA PHE A 284 4.32 20.14 -6.29
C PHE A 284 5.69 20.23 -5.62
N VAL A 285 6.56 21.14 -6.07
CA VAL A 285 7.81 21.45 -5.36
C VAL A 285 7.50 21.91 -3.94
N SER A 286 6.62 22.89 -3.75
CA SER A 286 6.26 23.41 -2.42
C SER A 286 5.74 22.32 -1.48
N ILE A 287 4.87 21.43 -1.97
CA ILE A 287 4.39 20.28 -1.19
C ILE A 287 5.54 19.31 -0.87
N SER A 288 6.42 19.06 -1.84
CA SER A 288 7.55 18.15 -1.67
C SER A 288 8.64 18.67 -0.74
N THR A 289 8.80 19.99 -0.57
CA THR A 289 9.83 20.59 0.29
C THR A 289 9.33 20.96 1.68
N ASN A 290 8.00 20.95 1.92
CA ASN A 290 7.42 21.30 3.21
C ASN A 290 7.60 20.19 4.27
N GLU A 291 8.51 20.38 5.23
CA GLU A 291 8.86 19.41 6.28
C GLU A 291 7.63 18.88 7.07
N ASP A 292 6.56 19.68 7.22
CA ASP A 292 5.34 19.28 7.95
C ASP A 292 4.45 18.31 7.16
N LYS A 293 4.62 18.21 5.83
CA LYS A 293 3.82 17.32 5.00
C LYS A 293 4.34 15.88 5.09
N PRO A 294 3.45 14.87 5.24
CA PRO A 294 3.87 13.48 5.29
C PRO A 294 4.65 13.06 4.05
N ASN A 295 5.66 12.19 4.24
CA ASN A 295 6.50 11.67 3.16
C ASN A 295 5.68 11.03 2.02
N LEU A 296 4.49 10.49 2.32
CA LEU A 296 3.60 9.90 1.32
C LEU A 296 3.21 10.90 0.21
N ILE A 297 2.82 12.12 0.57
CA ILE A 297 2.42 13.15 -0.40
C ILE A 297 3.63 13.93 -0.92
N ALA A 298 4.61 14.20 -0.06
CA ALA A 298 5.80 14.93 -0.45
C ALA A 298 6.61 14.21 -1.53
N LEU A 299 6.90 12.92 -1.34
CA LEU A 299 7.66 12.11 -2.31
C LEU A 299 6.86 11.85 -3.58
N HIS A 300 5.54 11.67 -3.48
CA HIS A 300 4.71 11.52 -4.67
C HIS A 300 4.67 12.81 -5.49
N SER A 301 4.61 13.97 -4.84
CA SER A 301 4.66 15.28 -5.51
C SER A 301 6.01 15.51 -6.18
N ALA A 302 7.12 15.13 -5.52
CA ALA A 302 8.45 15.17 -6.13
C ALA A 302 8.50 14.34 -7.42
N ALA A 303 8.06 13.08 -7.36
CA ALA A 303 8.01 12.19 -8.52
C ALA A 303 7.04 12.66 -9.63
N ALA A 304 5.99 13.38 -9.28
CA ALA A 304 5.00 13.89 -10.22
C ALA A 304 5.56 15.01 -11.11
N ILE A 305 6.56 15.77 -10.65
CA ILE A 305 7.21 16.84 -11.42
C ILE A 305 7.72 16.31 -12.77
N ALA A 306 8.36 15.14 -12.76
CA ALA A 306 8.88 14.51 -13.98
C ALA A 306 7.82 14.06 -14.98
N ARG A 307 6.57 13.89 -14.54
CA ARG A 307 5.47 13.41 -15.36
C ARG A 307 4.58 14.54 -15.87
N LEU A 308 4.90 15.78 -15.50
CA LEU A 308 4.16 16.94 -16.01
C LEU A 308 4.36 17.03 -17.52
N PRO A 309 3.28 17.19 -18.30
CA PRO A 309 3.35 17.28 -19.76
C PRO A 309 4.01 18.58 -20.25
N GLY A 310 4.19 19.57 -19.35
CA GLY A 310 4.95 20.80 -19.59
C GLY A 310 6.20 20.85 -18.72
N LYS A 311 7.27 21.44 -19.24
CA LYS A 311 8.47 21.75 -18.44
C LYS A 311 8.15 22.91 -17.51
N MET A 312 8.63 22.83 -16.28
CA MET A 312 8.65 23.98 -15.39
C MET A 312 9.60 25.03 -15.98
N PRO A 313 9.21 26.32 -16.04
CA PRO A 313 10.08 27.41 -16.46
C PRO A 313 11.43 27.39 -15.71
N GLU A 314 12.50 27.68 -16.45
CA GLU A 314 13.84 27.78 -15.88
C GLU A 314 13.89 28.87 -14.80
N GLY A 315 14.49 28.54 -13.65
CA GLY A 315 14.69 29.49 -12.55
C GLY A 315 13.42 29.85 -11.75
N GLU A 316 12.27 29.24 -12.01
CA GLU A 316 11.06 29.46 -11.21
C GLU A 316 11.20 28.92 -9.77
N VAL A 317 12.13 27.99 -9.57
CA VAL A 317 12.42 27.32 -8.31
C VAL A 317 13.93 27.30 -8.07
N GLU A 318 14.33 27.53 -6.82
CA GLU A 318 15.72 27.41 -6.38
C GLU A 318 16.12 25.93 -6.27
N THR A 319 16.67 25.36 -7.35
CA THR A 319 17.07 23.94 -7.44
C THR A 319 17.86 23.47 -6.22
N GLN A 320 18.86 24.24 -5.79
CA GLN A 320 19.73 23.85 -4.67
C GLN A 320 18.99 23.74 -3.34
N GLU A 321 18.03 24.62 -3.06
CA GLU A 321 17.20 24.53 -1.85
C GLU A 321 16.26 23.33 -1.91
N VAL A 322 15.70 23.02 -3.09
CA VAL A 322 14.88 21.81 -3.28
C VAL A 322 15.70 20.54 -3.02
N LEU A 323 16.91 20.45 -3.58
CA LEU A 323 17.80 19.30 -3.38
C LEU A 323 18.17 19.12 -1.90
N LYS A 324 18.48 20.20 -1.18
CA LYS A 324 18.73 20.15 0.28
C LYS A 324 17.53 19.61 1.04
N GLN A 325 16.32 20.10 0.72
CA GLN A 325 15.09 19.66 1.39
C GLN A 325 14.74 18.20 1.09
N TRP A 326 14.95 17.74 -0.15
CA TRP A 326 14.79 16.32 -0.49
C TRP A 326 15.85 15.45 0.20
N SER A 327 17.10 15.90 0.30
CA SER A 327 18.15 15.22 1.08
C SER A 327 17.81 15.11 2.56
N LYS A 328 17.26 16.18 3.19
CA LYS A 328 16.77 16.13 4.57
C LYS A 328 15.70 15.06 4.77
N ARG A 329 14.76 14.91 3.83
CA ARG A 329 13.72 13.88 3.89
C ARG A 329 14.29 12.47 3.77
N VAL A 330 15.22 12.26 2.84
CA VAL A 330 15.92 10.97 2.69
C VAL A 330 16.68 10.66 3.98
N LEU A 331 17.41 11.62 4.53
CA LEU A 331 18.10 11.51 5.81
C LEU A 331 17.17 11.10 6.96
N ALA A 332 16.04 11.80 7.11
CA ALA A 332 15.04 11.49 8.14
C ALA A 332 14.50 10.06 8.00
N ALA A 333 14.23 9.61 6.76
CA ALA A 333 13.78 8.24 6.52
C ALA A 333 14.83 7.18 6.88
N TYR A 334 16.11 7.48 6.66
CA TYR A 334 17.24 6.65 7.08
C TYR A 334 17.36 6.58 8.61
N GLN A 335 17.25 7.72 9.28
CA GLN A 335 17.29 7.81 10.75
C GLN A 335 16.11 7.06 11.40
N ASP A 336 14.90 7.18 10.84
CA ASP A 336 13.72 6.44 11.27
C ASP A 336 13.90 4.93 11.14
N GLU A 337 14.53 4.49 10.05
CA GLU A 337 14.79 3.08 9.79
C GLU A 337 15.85 2.51 10.73
N LEU A 338 16.92 3.26 11.00
CA LEU A 338 17.90 2.94 12.04
C LEU A 338 17.23 2.84 13.41
N ALA A 339 16.35 3.77 13.77
CA ALA A 339 15.61 3.74 15.01
C ALA A 339 14.66 2.52 15.10
N ARG A 340 14.00 2.15 14.00
CA ARG A 340 13.17 0.94 13.91
C ARG A 340 14.00 -0.34 14.11
N LEU A 341 15.15 -0.44 13.45
CA LEU A 341 16.04 -1.59 13.57
C LEU A 341 16.62 -1.71 14.99
N ALA A 342 16.96 -0.59 15.63
CA ALA A 342 17.42 -0.57 17.03
C ALA A 342 16.32 -1.00 18.02
N LYS A 343 15.04 -0.65 17.77
CA LYS A 343 13.90 -1.11 18.59
C LYS A 343 13.69 -2.62 18.46
N LEU A 344 13.86 -3.17 17.26
CA LEU A 344 13.77 -4.62 17.03
C LEU A 344 14.85 -5.38 17.81
N GLU A 345 16.08 -4.87 17.87
CA GLU A 345 17.17 -5.45 18.66
C GLU A 345 16.81 -5.58 20.14
N LYS A 346 16.24 -4.52 20.72
CA LYS A 346 15.77 -4.51 22.12
C LYS A 346 14.67 -5.54 22.37
N SER A 347 13.75 -5.74 21.41
CA SER A 347 12.66 -6.72 21.54
C SER A 347 13.15 -8.17 21.44
N THR A 348 14.18 -8.45 20.64
CA THR A 348 14.82 -9.78 20.57
C THR A 348 15.66 -10.12 21.80
N GLY A 349 16.06 -9.12 22.60
CA GLY A 349 16.80 -9.29 23.85
C GLY A 349 15.91 -9.53 25.09
N THR A 350 14.60 -9.34 24.98
CA THR A 350 13.65 -9.80 26.02
C THR A 350 13.68 -11.32 26.04
N PRO A 351 13.89 -11.98 27.20
CA PRO A 351 13.84 -13.43 27.26
C PRO A 351 12.53 -13.87 26.62
N THR A 352 12.64 -14.76 25.64
CA THR A 352 11.51 -15.48 25.07
C THR A 352 10.54 -15.75 26.20
N ILE A 353 9.32 -15.22 26.10
CA ILE A 353 8.21 -15.75 26.88
C ILE A 353 8.18 -17.21 26.47
N ARG A 354 8.86 -18.05 27.25
CA ARG A 354 8.77 -19.50 27.13
C ARG A 354 7.28 -19.72 27.20
N GLN A 355 6.69 -20.19 26.10
CA GLN A 355 5.36 -20.77 26.19
C GLN A 355 5.39 -21.68 27.43
N PRO A 356 4.41 -21.58 28.34
CA PRO A 356 4.35 -22.53 29.43
C PRO A 356 4.47 -23.92 28.81
N ALA A 357 5.35 -24.73 29.37
CA ALA A 357 5.61 -26.07 28.85
C ALA A 357 4.27 -26.78 28.63
N ALA A 358 4.14 -27.59 27.57
CA ALA A 358 2.88 -28.26 27.28
C ALA A 358 2.34 -28.94 28.55
N PRO A 359 1.02 -28.88 28.85
CA PRO A 359 0.44 -29.38 30.09
C PRO A 359 0.83 -30.85 30.41
N GLU A 360 1.10 -31.63 29.37
CA GLU A 360 1.59 -33.01 29.44
C GLU A 360 2.96 -33.17 30.12
N THR A 361 3.78 -32.13 30.15
CA THR A 361 5.09 -32.13 30.83
C THR A 361 4.98 -31.93 32.35
N PHE A 362 3.84 -31.44 32.85
CA PHE A 362 3.58 -31.30 34.29
C PHE A 362 3.02 -32.58 34.92
N LEU A 363 2.60 -33.56 34.10
CA LEU A 363 2.04 -34.84 34.55
C LEU A 363 3.03 -36.01 34.48
N LYS A 364 4.25 -35.77 33.99
CA LYS A 364 5.32 -36.78 34.04
C LYS A 364 6.04 -36.65 35.38
N GLU A 365 5.94 -37.68 36.22
CA GLU A 365 6.81 -37.84 37.38
C GLU A 365 8.26 -37.62 36.93
N THR A 366 8.92 -36.64 37.54
CA THR A 366 10.34 -36.39 37.35
C THR A 366 11.11 -37.63 37.80
N LYS A 367 11.53 -38.47 36.86
CA LYS A 367 12.52 -39.51 37.13
C LYS A 367 13.80 -38.87 37.66
N ASP A 368 14.31 -39.46 38.73
CA ASP A 368 15.52 -39.06 39.45
C ASP A 368 16.70 -38.82 38.47
N PRO A 369 17.45 -37.71 38.58
CA PRO A 369 18.56 -37.38 37.68
C PRO A 369 19.78 -38.31 37.82
N ASN A 370 19.69 -39.40 38.58
CA ASN A 370 20.78 -40.35 38.83
C ASN A 370 20.54 -41.76 38.27
N GLU A 371 19.45 -41.97 37.52
CA GLU A 371 19.20 -43.27 36.91
C GLU A 371 20.03 -43.42 35.62
N LYS A 372 21.20 -44.06 35.74
CA LYS A 372 22.05 -44.44 34.60
C LYS A 372 21.28 -45.38 33.67
N THR A 373 20.95 -44.90 32.48
CA THR A 373 20.41 -45.72 31.39
C THR A 373 21.42 -46.82 31.02
N PRO A 374 21.08 -48.12 31.11
CA PRO A 374 21.94 -49.16 30.61
C PRO A 374 21.85 -49.19 29.08
N LEU A 375 23.01 -49.17 28.44
CA LEU A 375 23.17 -49.41 27.01
C LEU A 375 22.91 -50.89 26.67
N ALA A 376 22.27 -51.06 25.51
CA ALA A 376 22.35 -52.19 24.58
C ALA A 376 21.46 -53.43 24.85
N PRO A 377 21.28 -54.36 23.89
CA PRO A 377 21.26 -54.26 22.41
C PRO A 377 20.13 -55.11 21.75
N GLY A 378 19.69 -54.70 20.54
CA GLY A 378 19.43 -55.65 19.44
C GLY A 378 18.11 -56.44 19.34
N MET A 379 17.70 -56.59 18.08
CA MET A 379 16.99 -57.74 17.46
C MET A 379 15.49 -57.95 17.71
N ARG A 380 14.80 -58.09 16.56
CA ARG A 380 13.60 -58.91 16.26
C ARG A 380 12.33 -58.52 17.03
N GLY A 381 11.20 -58.25 16.40
CA GLY A 381 10.60 -58.98 15.28
C GLY A 381 9.21 -59.38 15.74
N GLU A 382 8.22 -59.10 14.89
CA GLU A 382 6.89 -59.74 14.81
C GLU A 382 6.15 -60.08 16.12
N SER A 383 4.96 -59.49 16.32
CA SER A 383 3.68 -60.22 16.17
C SER A 383 2.51 -59.48 16.82
N MET A 384 1.40 -59.42 16.05
CA MET A 384 -0.01 -59.58 16.47
C MET A 384 -0.63 -58.56 17.45
N MET A 385 -1.92 -58.26 17.45
CA MET A 385 -3.09 -58.33 16.57
C MET A 385 -4.21 -57.62 17.37
N GLY A 386 -5.21 -57.05 16.70
CA GLY A 386 -6.44 -56.51 17.29
C GLY A 386 -6.77 -55.15 16.66
N MET A 387 -7.35 -55.07 15.46
CA MET A 387 -8.75 -55.38 15.12
C MET A 387 -9.73 -54.77 16.13
N ASP A 388 -10.28 -53.59 15.83
CA ASP A 388 -11.51 -53.40 15.04
C ASP A 388 -12.35 -52.18 15.49
N GLU A 389 -13.04 -51.60 14.49
CA GLU A 389 -14.24 -50.75 14.57
C GLU A 389 -14.14 -49.30 15.11
N MET A 390 -14.07 -48.30 14.22
CA MET A 390 -15.27 -47.81 13.50
C MET A 390 -14.93 -46.79 12.40
N TYR A 391 -15.59 -47.01 11.28
CA TYR A 391 -15.77 -46.14 10.12
C TYR A 391 -16.49 -44.82 10.48
N ASP A 392 -16.05 -43.69 9.93
CA ASP A 392 -16.84 -43.00 8.90
C ASP A 392 -15.92 -42.13 8.03
N MET A 393 -16.03 -42.36 6.72
CA MET A 393 -15.26 -41.70 5.67
C MET A 393 -16.07 -40.55 5.10
N ASP A 394 -15.44 -39.39 4.92
CA ASP A 394 -15.59 -38.65 3.67
C ASP A 394 -14.31 -37.84 3.40
N MET A 395 -13.47 -38.41 2.53
CA MET A 395 -12.35 -37.75 1.86
C MET A 395 -12.77 -37.50 0.42
N GLU A 396 -12.97 -36.24 0.04
CA GLU A 396 -12.90 -35.81 -1.34
C GLU A 396 -11.47 -35.30 -1.63
N MET A 397 -10.62 -36.21 -2.09
CA MET A 397 -9.42 -35.88 -2.85
C MET A 397 -9.81 -35.78 -4.33
N ASP A 398 -9.57 -34.63 -4.96
CA ASP A 398 -9.44 -34.54 -6.42
C ASP A 398 -7.98 -34.23 -6.78
N MET A 399 -7.25 -35.30 -7.08
CA MET A 399 -5.97 -35.31 -7.77
C MET A 399 -6.21 -35.97 -9.14
N GLY A 400 -6.59 -35.15 -10.12
CA GLY A 400 -6.70 -35.53 -11.53
C GLY A 400 -5.61 -34.86 -12.37
N THR A 401 -4.51 -35.57 -12.54
CA THR A 401 -3.41 -35.37 -13.50
C THR A 401 -3.87 -35.23 -14.95
N GLY A 402 -3.16 -34.41 -15.75
CA GLY A 402 -3.25 -34.48 -17.21
C GLY A 402 -2.40 -33.44 -17.94
N MET A 403 -1.13 -33.74 -18.18
CA MET A 403 -0.30 -33.06 -19.18
C MET A 403 -0.79 -33.41 -20.60
N GLU A 404 -1.02 -32.39 -21.43
CA GLU A 404 -0.82 -32.40 -22.89
C GLU A 404 -0.12 -31.05 -23.18
N MET A 405 1.18 -30.95 -23.47
CA MET A 405 1.96 -31.51 -24.59
C MET A 405 1.33 -31.23 -25.96
N GLU A 406 1.39 -29.97 -26.39
CA GLU A 406 1.58 -29.68 -27.82
C GLU A 406 3.09 -29.58 -28.06
N MET A 407 3.59 -30.59 -28.76
CA MET A 407 4.98 -30.75 -29.15
C MET A 407 5.30 -29.81 -30.32
N ASP A 408 6.32 -28.97 -30.15
CA ASP A 408 7.22 -28.63 -31.26
C ASP A 408 8.50 -29.46 -31.03
N MET A 409 8.49 -30.68 -31.58
CA MET A 409 9.51 -31.71 -31.44
C MET A 409 10.35 -31.75 -32.73
N GLU A 410 11.30 -30.83 -32.85
CA GLU A 410 12.44 -31.02 -33.75
C GLU A 410 13.70 -30.46 -33.08
N GLY A 411 14.44 -31.33 -32.37
CA GLY A 411 15.81 -31.01 -31.94
C GLY A 411 16.31 -31.58 -30.62
N MET A 412 15.48 -32.19 -29.77
CA MET A 412 15.90 -32.69 -28.44
C MET A 412 16.51 -34.11 -28.48
N MET A 413 17.49 -34.34 -29.35
CA MET A 413 18.40 -35.49 -29.28
C MET A 413 19.88 -35.05 -29.26
N GLU A 414 20.23 -34.13 -28.37
CA GLU A 414 21.64 -33.90 -28.01
C GLU A 414 21.81 -33.55 -26.53
N MET A 415 21.25 -34.40 -25.66
CA MET A 415 21.66 -34.45 -24.25
C MET A 415 22.93 -35.30 -24.14
N SER A 416 24.05 -34.74 -24.59
CA SER A 416 25.37 -35.21 -24.20
C SER A 416 26.37 -34.06 -24.19
N MET A 417 26.92 -33.84 -22.99
CA MET A 417 28.23 -33.25 -22.73
C MET A 417 28.36 -31.73 -22.86
N MET A 418 29.08 -31.18 -21.87
CA MET A 418 29.72 -29.85 -21.85
C MET A 418 28.84 -28.67 -21.43
N GLY A 419 28.93 -28.33 -20.14
CA GLY A 419 28.44 -27.05 -19.64
C GLY A 419 28.70 -26.87 -18.15
N MET A 420 29.97 -26.93 -17.74
CA MET A 420 30.44 -26.37 -16.46
C MET A 420 30.18 -24.85 -16.44
N GLY A 421 28.92 -24.46 -16.29
CA GLY A 421 28.50 -23.10 -16.03
C GLY A 421 28.42 -22.89 -14.53
N MET A 422 29.26 -21.99 -14.02
CA MET A 422 29.24 -21.52 -12.64
C MET A 422 27.81 -21.42 -12.11
N ARG A 423 27.54 -22.10 -10.98
CA ARG A 423 26.46 -21.66 -10.11
C ARG A 423 26.81 -20.23 -9.71
N THR A 424 26.05 -19.26 -10.19
CA THR A 424 25.98 -17.94 -9.58
C THR A 424 25.81 -18.17 -8.08
N MET A 425 26.72 -17.63 -7.28
CA MET A 425 26.66 -17.73 -5.82
C MET A 425 25.30 -17.20 -5.39
N ALA A 426 24.38 -18.10 -5.07
CA ALA A 426 23.05 -17.74 -4.60
C ALA A 426 23.25 -16.86 -3.36
N ALA A 427 22.84 -15.59 -3.47
CA ALA A 427 22.94 -14.65 -2.37
C ALA A 427 22.33 -15.30 -1.13
N LYS A 428 23.08 -15.29 -0.02
CA LYS A 428 22.59 -15.87 1.24
C LYS A 428 21.23 -15.26 1.57
N PRO A 429 20.24 -16.06 2.02
CA PRO A 429 18.91 -15.55 2.31
C PRO A 429 19.02 -14.42 3.35
N GLN A 430 18.70 -13.20 2.93
CA GLN A 430 18.76 -12.03 3.80
C GLN A 430 17.57 -12.07 4.79
N PRO A 431 17.76 -11.59 6.03
CA PRO A 431 16.67 -11.40 6.98
C PRO A 431 15.54 -10.56 6.38
N ALA A 432 14.29 -10.96 6.64
CA ALA A 432 13.10 -10.27 6.10
C ALA A 432 13.06 -8.78 6.47
N GLU A 433 13.63 -8.39 7.62
CA GLU A 433 13.65 -6.98 8.02
C GLU A 433 14.60 -6.14 7.16
N ILE A 434 15.70 -6.73 6.67
CA ILE A 434 16.63 -6.06 5.75
C ILE A 434 15.97 -5.90 4.38
N VAL A 435 15.29 -6.93 3.90
CA VAL A 435 14.55 -6.87 2.62
C VAL A 435 13.47 -5.79 2.67
N ALA A 436 12.71 -5.72 3.77
CA ALA A 436 11.70 -4.68 3.96
C ALA A 436 12.31 -3.27 4.02
N SER A 437 13.41 -3.11 4.78
CA SER A 437 14.16 -1.86 4.88
C SER A 437 14.68 -1.38 3.52
N ARG A 438 15.36 -2.26 2.78
CA ARG A 438 15.85 -1.97 1.42
C ARG A 438 14.72 -1.56 0.49
N LYS A 439 13.59 -2.28 0.48
CA LYS A 439 12.42 -1.92 -0.35
C LYS A 439 11.89 -0.52 -0.01
N LYS A 440 11.78 -0.19 1.28
CA LYS A 440 11.30 1.12 1.73
C LYS A 440 12.27 2.24 1.34
N LEU A 441 13.56 2.11 1.65
CA LEU A 441 14.56 3.14 1.36
C LEU A 441 14.78 3.32 -0.16
N ASN A 442 14.83 2.22 -0.92
CA ASN A 442 14.88 2.28 -2.38
C ASN A 442 13.66 2.98 -2.96
N TYR A 443 12.46 2.73 -2.44
CA TYR A 443 11.26 3.43 -2.93
C TYR A 443 11.38 4.95 -2.76
N ILE A 444 11.88 5.40 -1.60
CA ILE A 444 12.09 6.82 -1.30
C ILE A 444 13.13 7.42 -2.26
N LEU A 445 14.29 6.78 -2.40
CA LEU A 445 15.35 7.20 -3.31
C LEU A 445 14.85 7.27 -4.76
N GLN A 446 14.09 6.25 -5.20
CA GLN A 446 13.51 6.23 -6.55
C GLN A 446 12.51 7.37 -6.80
N GLN A 447 11.69 7.75 -5.80
CA GLN A 447 10.78 8.90 -5.97
C GLN A 447 11.55 10.21 -6.12
N VAL A 448 12.61 10.40 -5.33
CA VAL A 448 13.47 11.58 -5.40
C VAL A 448 14.23 11.62 -6.72
N LEU A 449 14.84 10.50 -7.13
CA LEU A 449 15.53 10.37 -8.41
C LEU A 449 14.60 10.66 -9.58
N LEU A 450 13.41 10.05 -9.58
CA LEU A 450 12.38 10.33 -10.58
C LEU A 450 12.04 11.82 -10.62
N GLY A 451 11.93 12.49 -9.46
CA GLY A 451 11.67 13.92 -9.39
C GLY A 451 12.81 14.79 -9.95
N VAL A 452 14.07 14.40 -9.76
CA VAL A 452 15.24 15.16 -10.26
C VAL A 452 15.48 14.94 -11.74
N THR A 453 15.62 13.68 -12.17
CA THR A 453 16.12 13.31 -13.51
C THR A 453 15.00 12.99 -14.50
N GLY A 454 13.80 12.66 -14.00
CA GLY A 454 12.76 12.01 -14.79
C GLY A 454 12.93 10.50 -14.95
N GLU A 455 14.04 9.95 -14.47
CA GLU A 455 14.36 8.53 -14.51
C GLU A 455 14.47 7.98 -13.08
N GLY A 456 13.58 7.06 -12.71
CA GLY A 456 13.56 6.47 -11.36
C GLY A 456 14.66 5.43 -11.11
N LYS A 457 15.79 5.49 -11.83
CA LYS A 457 16.87 4.50 -11.80
C LYS A 457 18.24 5.17 -11.72
N VAL A 458 19.20 4.42 -11.17
CA VAL A 458 20.61 4.79 -11.22
C VAL A 458 21.11 4.59 -12.65
N VAL A 459 21.83 5.58 -13.17
CA VAL A 459 22.47 5.55 -14.49
C VAL A 459 23.98 5.37 -14.27
N GLU A 460 24.64 4.62 -15.15
CA GLU A 460 26.08 4.34 -15.05
C GLU A 460 26.93 5.61 -15.23
N ASP A 461 26.48 6.53 -16.08
CA ASP A 461 27.11 7.83 -16.31
C ASP A 461 26.12 8.98 -16.07
N VAL A 462 26.36 9.78 -15.04
CA VAL A 462 25.54 10.96 -14.68
C VAL A 462 25.61 12.03 -15.77
N GLU A 463 26.72 12.11 -16.51
CA GLU A 463 26.90 13.07 -17.60
C GLU A 463 26.03 12.76 -18.82
N SER A 464 25.63 11.49 -18.97
CA SER A 464 24.73 11.05 -20.04
C SER A 464 23.27 11.44 -19.82
N ILE A 465 22.91 11.90 -18.60
CA ILE A 465 21.54 12.28 -18.26
C ILE A 465 21.20 13.59 -18.96
N GLN A 466 20.30 13.51 -19.94
CA GLN A 466 19.77 14.69 -20.60
C GLN A 466 18.81 15.42 -19.66
N ALA A 467 18.87 16.75 -19.62
CA ALA A 467 17.94 17.62 -18.88
C ALA A 467 16.56 17.70 -19.57
N THR A 468 15.97 16.53 -19.87
CA THR A 468 14.71 16.41 -20.62
C THR A 468 13.51 16.28 -19.70
N GLY A 469 13.69 15.86 -18.44
CA GLY A 469 12.62 15.71 -17.45
C GLY A 469 13.02 16.10 -16.02
N GLY A 470 12.02 16.13 -15.13
CA GLY A 470 12.20 16.43 -13.71
C GLY A 470 12.68 17.85 -13.40
N LEU A 471 13.26 18.02 -12.22
CA LEU A 471 13.85 19.28 -11.76
C LEU A 471 15.01 19.72 -12.66
N MET A 472 15.81 18.78 -13.20
CA MET A 472 16.93 19.08 -14.09
C MET A 472 16.50 19.84 -15.36
N ALA A 473 15.30 19.58 -15.88
CA ALA A 473 14.78 20.30 -17.04
C ALA A 473 14.49 21.79 -16.78
N SER A 474 14.36 22.19 -15.50
CA SER A 474 14.13 23.56 -15.05
C SER A 474 15.32 24.19 -14.32
N THR A 475 16.41 23.44 -14.15
CA THR A 475 17.62 23.90 -13.47
C THR A 475 18.41 24.82 -14.38
N PRO A 476 18.81 26.02 -13.92
CA PRO A 476 19.61 26.91 -14.72
C PRO A 476 21.02 26.35 -14.97
N ALA A 477 21.64 26.75 -16.08
CA ALA A 477 22.90 26.16 -16.55
C ALA A 477 24.05 26.23 -15.52
N ASP A 478 24.06 27.28 -14.69
CA ASP A 478 25.03 27.50 -13.61
C ASP A 478 24.87 26.53 -12.43
N ALA A 479 23.67 25.97 -12.22
CA ALA A 479 23.35 25.04 -11.15
C ALA A 479 23.36 23.56 -11.59
N LEU A 480 23.56 23.27 -12.88
CA LEU A 480 23.57 21.90 -13.41
C LEU A 480 24.72 21.07 -12.87
N ASP A 481 25.95 21.61 -12.81
CA ASP A 481 27.13 20.87 -12.33
C ASP A 481 26.98 20.46 -10.86
N ALA A 482 26.48 21.38 -10.02
CA ALA A 482 26.18 21.09 -8.62
C ALA A 482 25.06 20.04 -8.49
N THR A 483 24.06 20.06 -9.37
CA THR A 483 22.99 19.05 -9.40
C THR A 483 23.52 17.67 -9.80
N LYS A 484 24.44 17.59 -10.77
CA LYS A 484 25.10 16.34 -11.17
C LYS A 484 25.97 15.77 -10.05
N GLN A 485 26.76 16.61 -9.36
CA GLN A 485 27.55 16.19 -8.20
C GLN A 485 26.68 15.63 -7.07
N TRP A 486 25.52 16.28 -6.83
CA TRP A 486 24.53 15.78 -5.88
C TRP A 486 23.96 14.42 -6.31
N LEU A 487 23.67 14.23 -7.60
CA LEU A 487 23.19 12.95 -8.15
C LEU A 487 24.22 11.83 -7.99
N THR A 488 25.50 12.10 -8.28
CA THR A 488 26.58 11.13 -8.06
C THR A 488 26.61 10.65 -6.61
N SER A 489 26.50 11.58 -5.65
CA SER A 489 26.48 11.24 -4.23
C SER A 489 25.26 10.39 -3.85
N LEU A 490 24.09 10.67 -4.45
CA LEU A 490 22.87 9.91 -4.20
C LEU A 490 22.89 8.52 -4.87
N PHE A 491 23.52 8.40 -6.04
CA PHE A 491 23.77 7.13 -6.72
C PHE A 491 24.71 6.23 -5.90
N ASP A 492 25.76 6.80 -5.31
CA ASP A 492 26.64 6.09 -4.39
C ASP A 492 25.87 5.53 -3.19
N VAL A 493 25.02 6.35 -2.55
CA VAL A 493 24.16 5.90 -1.45
C VAL A 493 23.22 4.78 -1.89
N THR A 494 22.63 4.88 -3.09
CA THR A 494 21.73 3.86 -3.64
C THR A 494 22.45 2.54 -3.95
N ASN A 495 23.66 2.63 -4.50
CA ASN A 495 24.49 1.46 -4.81
C ASN A 495 24.94 0.76 -3.53
N GLN A 496 25.41 1.52 -2.53
CA GLN A 496 25.80 0.97 -1.23
C GLN A 496 24.61 0.34 -0.48
N LEU A 497 23.41 0.94 -0.54
CA LEU A 497 22.20 0.36 0.05
C LEU A 497 21.86 -1.01 -0.56
N ASN A 498 22.12 -1.18 -1.85
CA ASN A 498 21.82 -2.40 -2.61
C ASN A 498 22.97 -3.41 -2.64
N ASP A 499 24.09 -3.13 -1.98
CA ASP A 499 25.22 -4.04 -1.95
C ASP A 499 24.81 -5.43 -1.42
N THR A 500 25.15 -6.44 -2.21
CA THR A 500 24.87 -7.85 -1.90
C THR A 500 25.74 -8.39 -0.76
N THR A 501 26.84 -7.72 -0.43
CA THR A 501 27.74 -8.08 0.68
C THR A 501 27.20 -7.72 2.05
N LEU A 502 26.17 -6.85 2.12
CA LEU A 502 25.44 -6.48 3.34
C LEU A 502 24.41 -7.57 3.72
N ASP A 503 24.94 -8.78 3.94
CA ASP A 503 24.19 -10.02 4.18
C ASP A 503 23.68 -10.16 5.63
N THR A 504 24.27 -9.43 6.56
CA THR A 504 23.92 -9.47 7.99
C THR A 504 23.37 -8.15 8.48
N ARG A 505 22.49 -8.20 9.50
CA ARG A 505 21.87 -7.02 10.10
C ARG A 505 22.91 -6.03 10.62
N ARG A 506 23.98 -6.51 11.26
CA ARG A 506 25.06 -5.65 11.79
C ARG A 506 25.77 -4.88 10.69
N LYS A 507 26.20 -5.57 9.62
CA LYS A 507 26.82 -4.92 8.46
C LYS A 507 25.88 -3.91 7.82
N TYR A 508 24.61 -4.28 7.66
CA TYR A 508 23.58 -3.41 7.08
C TYR A 508 23.35 -2.14 7.93
N VAL A 509 23.26 -2.25 9.25
CA VAL A 509 23.11 -1.09 10.16
C VAL A 509 24.35 -0.19 10.11
N THR A 510 25.56 -0.75 10.12
CA THR A 510 26.79 0.03 9.99
C THR A 510 26.85 0.78 8.66
N ALA A 511 26.52 0.12 7.55
CA ALA A 511 26.46 0.77 6.24
C ALA A 511 25.40 1.90 6.19
N LEU A 512 24.22 1.70 6.80
CA LEU A 512 23.22 2.76 6.92
C LEU A 512 23.72 3.96 7.75
N GLN A 513 24.49 3.72 8.81
CA GLN A 513 25.10 4.79 9.61
C GLN A 513 26.16 5.58 8.84
N GLU A 514 26.95 4.91 8.00
CA GLU A 514 27.91 5.57 7.10
C GLU A 514 27.19 6.42 6.06
N GLN A 515 26.10 5.91 5.48
CA GLN A 515 25.27 6.64 4.53
C GLN A 515 24.59 7.87 5.16
N VAL A 516 24.24 7.83 6.44
CA VAL A 516 23.68 8.97 7.16
C VAL A 516 24.64 10.16 7.15
N ALA A 517 25.94 9.96 7.32
CA ALA A 517 26.91 11.07 7.27
C ALA A 517 26.98 11.72 5.88
N THR A 518 26.91 10.91 4.82
CA THR A 518 26.83 11.40 3.43
C THR A 518 25.55 12.20 3.20
N LEU A 519 24.41 11.70 3.70
CA LEU A 519 23.10 12.36 3.57
C LEU A 519 23.01 13.65 4.41
N GLU A 520 23.67 13.72 5.57
CA GLU A 520 23.81 14.94 6.38
C GLU A 520 24.58 16.02 5.62
N ALA A 521 25.70 15.67 4.98
CA ALA A 521 26.45 16.62 4.16
C ALA A 521 25.59 17.16 3.00
N LEU A 522 24.82 16.30 2.31
CA LEU A 522 23.90 16.71 1.25
C LEU A 522 22.75 17.59 1.77
N ALA A 523 22.19 17.26 2.94
CA ALA A 523 21.11 18.04 3.57
C ALA A 523 21.57 19.44 4.02
N GLU A 524 22.84 19.61 4.38
CA GLU A 524 23.47 20.90 4.70
C GLU A 524 23.95 21.66 3.45
N GLY A 525 23.89 21.04 2.26
CA GLY A 525 24.44 21.60 1.02
C GLY A 525 25.95 21.68 0.98
N LYS A 526 26.65 20.84 1.76
CA LYS A 526 28.10 20.74 1.76
C LYS A 526 28.53 19.72 0.71
N ALA A 527 29.68 19.97 0.07
CA ALA A 527 30.30 18.97 -0.78
C ALA A 527 30.59 17.71 0.05
N VAL A 528 30.12 16.56 -0.41
CA VAL A 528 30.41 15.27 0.20
C VAL A 528 31.90 15.02 0.03
N GLN A 529 32.68 15.24 1.09
CA GLN A 529 34.02 14.66 1.15
C GLN A 529 33.81 13.15 1.30
N GLN A 530 34.05 12.38 0.24
CA GLN A 530 34.19 10.93 0.39
C GLN A 530 35.20 10.71 1.52
N ARG A 531 34.72 10.23 2.67
CA ARG A 531 35.62 9.73 3.69
C ARG A 531 36.31 8.56 3.01
N ALA A 532 37.61 8.69 2.78
CA ALA A 532 38.44 7.62 2.24
C ALA A 532 38.00 6.32 2.92
N ALA A 533 37.64 5.33 2.10
CA ALA A 533 37.28 4.00 2.55
C ALA A 533 38.24 3.63 3.69
N ILE A 534 37.70 3.41 4.89
CA ILE A 534 38.53 2.98 6.01
C ILE A 534 39.09 1.64 5.57
N ASP A 535 40.39 1.64 5.24
CA ASP A 535 41.26 0.49 5.19
C ASP A 535 41.17 -0.23 6.54
N ALA A 536 40.13 -1.04 6.72
CA ALA A 536 40.18 -2.14 7.66
C ALA A 536 41.07 -3.19 6.98
N PRO A 537 42.20 -3.60 7.60
CA PRO A 537 43.17 -4.45 6.94
C PRO A 537 42.53 -5.81 6.66
N VAL A 538 42.19 -6.05 5.40
CA VAL A 538 41.96 -7.38 4.89
C VAL A 538 43.31 -8.07 4.96
N PHE A 539 43.44 -9.06 5.85
CA PHE A 539 44.58 -9.98 5.89
C PHE A 539 44.77 -10.61 4.50
N ARG A 540 45.66 -10.02 3.69
CA ARG A 540 46.18 -10.62 2.45
C ARG A 540 47.35 -11.53 2.83
N PHE A 541 47.14 -12.84 2.82
CA PHE A 541 48.21 -13.82 2.79
C PHE A 541 48.58 -14.15 1.34
N GLY A 542 49.79 -13.75 0.93
CA GLY A 542 50.54 -14.23 -0.25
C GLY A 542 50.00 -13.81 -1.63
N ASN A 543 50.78 -13.38 -2.62
CA ASN A 543 52.23 -13.30 -2.84
C ASN A 543 52.44 -12.21 -3.93
N PRO A 544 53.64 -11.64 -4.08
CA PRO A 544 53.89 -10.41 -4.83
C PRO A 544 54.08 -10.71 -6.33
N LEU A 545 53.73 -9.73 -7.16
CA LEU A 545 54.41 -9.34 -8.40
C LEU A 545 53.51 -8.31 -9.10
N ASP A 546 53.62 -7.06 -8.70
CA ASP A 546 53.62 -6.00 -9.73
C ASP A 546 55.05 -5.94 -10.29
N PRO A 547 55.24 -5.52 -11.54
CA PRO A 547 55.58 -4.10 -11.67
C PRO A 547 55.07 -3.41 -12.97
N VAL A 548 54.81 -2.09 -12.85
CA VAL A 548 54.90 -0.97 -13.83
C VAL A 548 54.22 -1.19 -15.21
N GLY A 549 53.26 -0.39 -15.68
CA GLY A 549 53.16 1.06 -15.69
C GLY A 549 53.62 1.57 -17.07
N GLU A 550 52.72 2.14 -17.88
CA GLU A 550 53.05 3.06 -18.98
C GLU A 550 51.78 3.68 -19.58
N ALA A 551 51.90 4.96 -19.96
CA ALA A 551 50.88 5.81 -20.55
C ALA A 551 50.98 5.77 -22.08
N GLU A 552 49.86 5.89 -22.79
CA GLU A 552 49.74 6.65 -24.05
C GLU A 552 48.29 6.68 -24.56
N ALA A 553 47.89 7.82 -25.14
CA ALA A 553 46.67 8.06 -25.92
C ALA A 553 47.05 8.16 -27.42
N PRO A 554 46.17 8.55 -28.36
CA PRO A 554 44.77 8.22 -28.67
C PRO A 554 44.63 7.66 -30.11
N ALA A 555 43.42 7.30 -30.57
CA ALA A 555 43.14 7.13 -32.01
C ALA A 555 41.68 7.45 -32.38
N ASP A 556 41.55 8.31 -33.38
CA ASP A 556 40.35 8.73 -34.12
C ASP A 556 39.69 7.58 -34.93
N GLY A 557 38.40 7.73 -35.26
CA GLY A 557 37.82 7.02 -36.41
C GLY A 557 36.28 6.87 -36.47
N GLU A 558 35.59 7.93 -36.88
CA GLU A 558 34.46 8.00 -37.84
C GLU A 558 33.14 7.16 -37.71
N PRO A 559 32.03 7.61 -38.37
CA PRO A 559 30.68 7.58 -37.83
C PRO A 559 29.75 6.50 -38.40
N ALA A 560 28.68 6.17 -37.64
CA ALA A 560 27.62 5.26 -38.06
C ALA A 560 26.51 5.95 -38.90
N PRO A 561 25.93 5.27 -39.90
CA PRO A 561 25.03 5.85 -40.89
C PRO A 561 23.57 5.97 -40.45
N ALA A 562 22.90 6.95 -41.08
CA ALA A 562 21.52 7.36 -40.88
C ALA A 562 20.46 6.27 -41.16
N ALA A 563 19.41 6.25 -40.34
CA ALA A 563 18.20 5.47 -40.56
C ALA A 563 17.19 6.22 -41.47
N PRO A 564 16.50 5.53 -42.41
CA PRO A 564 15.52 6.12 -43.30
C PRO A 564 14.14 6.38 -42.64
N PRO A 565 13.31 7.26 -43.23
CA PRO A 565 12.17 7.90 -42.57
C PRO A 565 10.90 7.03 -42.47
N ALA A 566 10.10 7.34 -41.45
CA ALA A 566 8.79 6.74 -41.18
C ALA A 566 7.75 7.12 -42.26
N ALA A 567 7.04 6.11 -42.76
CA ALA A 567 5.91 6.29 -43.65
C ALA A 567 4.62 6.59 -42.88
N ALA A 568 3.88 7.60 -43.34
CA ALA A 568 2.59 8.04 -42.84
C ALA A 568 1.46 7.07 -43.20
N VAL A 569 0.48 6.92 -42.31
CA VAL A 569 -0.81 6.28 -42.60
C VAL A 569 -1.90 7.36 -42.58
N PRO A 570 -2.73 7.48 -43.63
CA PRO A 570 -3.73 8.53 -43.75
C PRO A 570 -4.99 8.27 -42.93
N ALA A 571 -5.63 9.38 -42.58
CA ALA A 571 -6.95 9.51 -41.98
C ALA A 571 -8.05 9.07 -42.96
N ASP A 572 -8.91 8.13 -42.57
CA ASP A 572 -10.36 8.19 -42.75
C ASP A 572 -11.01 6.94 -42.13
N MET A 573 -11.68 7.08 -40.98
CA MET A 573 -12.61 6.07 -40.43
C MET A 573 -13.49 6.66 -39.30
N ASP A 574 -13.66 7.99 -39.26
CA ASP A 574 -14.44 8.70 -38.23
C ASP A 574 -15.90 8.97 -38.66
N ALA A 575 -16.40 8.29 -39.71
CA ALA A 575 -17.69 8.63 -40.32
C ALA A 575 -18.74 7.50 -40.31
N LEU A 576 -18.70 6.53 -39.38
CA LEU A 576 -19.63 5.38 -39.43
C LEU A 576 -20.31 4.93 -38.13
N LEU A 577 -20.38 5.74 -37.06
CA LEU A 577 -21.16 5.39 -35.87
C LEU A 577 -21.82 6.59 -35.15
N ASN A 578 -22.59 7.39 -35.89
CA ASN A 578 -23.75 8.07 -35.31
C ASN A 578 -24.96 7.13 -35.33
#